data_AF-A0A0G3BIA2-F1
#
_entry.id   AF-A0A0G3BIA2-F1
#
_cell.length_a   1.000
_cell.length_b   1.000
_cell.length_c   1.000
_cell.angle_alpha   90.00
_cell.angle_beta   90.00
_cell.angle_gamma   90.00
#
_symmetry.space_group_name_H-M   'P 1'
#
loop_
_entity.id
_entity.type
_entity.pdbx_description
1 polymer ?
#
loop_
_entity_poly.entity_id
_entity_poly.type
_entity_poly.pdbx_seq_one_letter_code
_entity_poly.pdbx_strand_id
1 'polypeptide(L)'
;MSASVVLELLVSTVLLAWGSILLAGRLPMALLARRAAQWQKAPAILRLTSLQAAQGRSTCFRVQVRYSYQVNGTAVVGERIHHCYSPSRHRQLHKGIFNRLQSGSVIAVHVDPSQPHESTILAGVNRDCLLYALAGVPLLLAGLLLTVHALAAVSRVDMPGWLGALGLLIVLGCVAMAMWSRFAQHRLLSDVAKVL
;
A
#
# COMPACT_ATOMS: atom_id res chain seq x y z
N MET A 1 -5.79 -37.09 13.88
CA MET A 1 -5.69 -35.64 14.10
C MET A 1 -6.94 -35.19 14.84
N SER A 2 -6.81 -34.36 15.88
CA SER A 2 -7.97 -33.80 16.56
C SER A 2 -8.64 -32.71 15.71
N ALA A 3 -9.93 -32.46 15.95
CA ALA A 3 -10.68 -31.40 15.25
C ALA A 3 -10.06 -30.00 15.47
N SER A 4 -9.43 -29.76 16.62
CA SER A 4 -8.73 -28.51 16.92
C SER A 4 -7.53 -28.25 16.00
N VAL A 5 -6.69 -29.26 15.75
CA VAL A 5 -5.52 -29.14 14.86
C VAL A 5 -5.95 -28.82 13.42
N VAL A 6 -7.04 -29.43 12.95
CA VAL A 6 -7.58 -29.15 11.61
C VAL A 6 -8.03 -27.69 11.52
N LEU A 7 -8.73 -27.17 12.53
CA LEU A 7 -9.17 -25.78 12.58
C LEU A 7 -7.98 -24.81 12.58
N GLU A 8 -6.93 -25.08 13.36
CA GLU A 8 -5.72 -24.26 13.40
C GLU A 8 -5.02 -24.18 12.03
N LEU A 9 -4.90 -25.31 11.33
CA LEU A 9 -4.31 -25.35 9.99
C LEU A 9 -5.13 -24.56 8.96
N LEU A 10 -6.46 -24.63 9.04
CA LEU A 10 -7.34 -23.84 8.19
C LEU A 10 -7.15 -22.33 8.45
N VAL A 11 -7.17 -21.92 9.72
CA VAL A 11 -6.95 -20.53 10.11
C VAL A 11 -5.56 -20.05 9.67
N SER A 12 -4.51 -20.86 9.90
CA SER A 12 -3.15 -20.49 9.48
C SER A 12 -3.04 -20.31 7.97
N THR A 13 -3.68 -21.18 7.19
CA THR A 13 -3.67 -21.10 5.73
C THR A 13 -4.34 -19.81 5.24
N VAL A 14 -5.48 -19.45 5.83
CA VAL A 14 -6.18 -18.18 5.52
C VAL A 14 -5.30 -16.98 5.85
N LEU A 15 -4.64 -16.98 7.02
CA LEU A 15 -3.76 -15.88 7.43
C LEU A 15 -2.54 -15.74 6.52
N LEU A 16 -1.88 -16.85 6.18
CA LEU A 16 -0.75 -16.87 5.25
C LEU A 16 -1.13 -16.38 3.86
N ALA A 17 -2.27 -16.85 3.34
CA ALA A 17 -2.78 -16.42 2.03
C ALA A 17 -3.09 -14.92 2.03
N TRP A 18 -3.83 -14.43 3.03
CA TRP A 18 -4.22 -13.02 3.10
C TRP A 18 -3.01 -12.10 3.32
N GLY A 19 -2.09 -12.48 4.21
CA GLY A 19 -0.84 -11.76 4.44
C GLY A 19 0.01 -11.66 3.17
N SER A 20 0.11 -12.74 2.41
CA SER A 20 0.83 -12.79 1.14
C SER A 20 0.21 -11.87 0.09
N ILE A 21 -1.12 -11.88 -0.05
CA ILE A 21 -1.85 -11.01 -0.99
C ILE A 21 -1.59 -9.53 -0.66
N LEU A 22 -1.67 -9.16 0.62
CA LEU A 22 -1.43 -7.78 1.04
C LEU A 22 0.01 -7.32 0.76
N LEU A 23 0.99 -8.18 1.03
CA LEU A 23 2.40 -7.86 0.84
C LEU A 23 2.75 -7.80 -0.66
N ALA A 24 2.36 -8.81 -1.44
CA ALA A 24 2.65 -8.90 -2.87
C ALA A 24 2.04 -7.73 -3.66
N GLY A 25 0.84 -7.27 -3.29
CA GLY A 25 0.19 -6.15 -3.98
C GLY A 25 0.80 -4.77 -3.68
N ARG A 26 1.53 -4.61 -2.57
CA ARG A 26 1.93 -3.29 -2.05
C ARG A 26 3.43 -3.08 -1.96
N LEU A 27 4.18 -4.13 -1.68
CA LEU A 27 5.64 -4.06 -1.58
C LEU A 27 6.30 -3.59 -2.88
N PRO A 28 5.89 -4.06 -4.09
CA PRO A 28 6.45 -3.54 -5.33
C PRO A 28 6.24 -2.02 -5.49
N MET A 29 5.08 -1.51 -5.08
CA MET A 29 4.78 -0.08 -5.16
C MET A 29 5.65 0.75 -4.20
N ALA A 30 5.93 0.24 -3.00
CA ALA A 30 6.86 0.87 -2.08
C ALA A 30 8.30 0.84 -2.59
N LEU A 31 8.73 -0.26 -3.21
CA LEU A 31 10.05 -0.36 -3.83
C LEU A 31 10.20 0.60 -5.01
N LEU A 32 9.18 0.71 -5.87
CA LEU A 32 9.16 1.68 -6.96
C LEU A 32 9.17 3.11 -6.43
N ALA A 33 8.37 3.42 -5.40
CA ALA A 33 8.41 4.73 -4.75
C ALA A 33 9.81 5.07 -4.22
N ARG A 34 10.53 4.09 -3.66
CA ARG A 34 11.91 4.25 -3.19
C ARG A 34 12.87 4.52 -4.35
N ARG A 35 12.77 3.75 -5.43
CA ARG A 35 13.61 3.93 -6.64
C ARG A 35 13.34 5.27 -7.30
N ALA A 36 12.07 5.69 -7.34
CA ALA A 36 11.65 6.97 -7.90
C ALA A 36 12.30 8.17 -7.21
N ALA A 37 12.77 8.04 -5.97
CA ALA A 37 13.52 9.10 -5.29
C ALA A 37 14.84 9.45 -6.00
N GLN A 38 15.39 8.52 -6.78
CA GLN A 38 16.64 8.68 -7.53
C GLN A 38 16.41 8.94 -9.03
N TRP A 39 15.15 8.91 -9.48
CA TRP A 39 14.81 9.17 -10.88
C TRP A 39 15.09 10.63 -11.26
N GLN A 40 15.31 10.86 -12.55
CA GLN A 40 15.61 12.18 -13.07
C GLN A 40 14.36 13.08 -13.00
N LYS A 41 14.54 14.32 -12.55
CA LYS A 41 13.46 15.30 -12.54
C LYS A 41 13.35 15.98 -13.91
N ALA A 42 12.14 16.02 -14.45
CA ALA A 42 11.80 16.74 -15.67
C ALA A 42 10.62 17.69 -15.43
N PRO A 43 10.59 18.86 -16.08
CA PRO A 43 9.41 19.71 -16.07
C PRO A 43 8.29 19.05 -16.89
N ALA A 44 7.07 19.07 -16.34
CA ALA A 44 5.87 18.59 -17.01
C ALA A 44 4.77 19.64 -16.94
N ILE A 45 3.93 19.66 -17.97
CA ILE A 45 2.75 20.52 -18.03
C ILE A 45 1.54 19.67 -17.65
N LEU A 46 0.80 20.10 -16.64
CA LEU A 46 -0.43 19.45 -16.23
C LEU A 46 -1.52 19.72 -17.28
N ARG A 47 -2.10 18.67 -17.84
CA ARG A 47 -3.10 18.75 -18.93
C ARG A 47 -4.52 18.53 -18.42
N LEU A 48 -4.69 17.57 -17.53
CA LEU A 48 -5.99 17.22 -16.96
C LEU A 48 -5.83 16.90 -15.49
N THR A 49 -6.77 17.40 -14.70
CA THR A 49 -6.97 16.99 -13.31
C THR A 49 -8.46 16.77 -13.12
N SER A 50 -8.87 15.61 -12.62
CA SER A 50 -10.27 15.28 -12.35
C SER A 50 -10.40 14.57 -11.02
N LEU A 51 -11.41 14.95 -10.22
CA LEU A 51 -11.77 14.25 -8.99
C LEU A 51 -12.89 13.26 -9.31
N GLN A 52 -12.55 11.97 -9.38
CA GLN A 52 -13.49 10.89 -9.64
C GLN A 52 -14.06 10.34 -8.33
N ALA A 53 -15.35 10.01 -8.36
CA ALA A 53 -16.03 9.25 -7.33
C ALA A 53 -16.49 7.91 -7.92
N ALA A 54 -15.95 6.81 -7.41
CA ALA A 54 -16.42 5.47 -7.72
C ALA A 54 -17.52 5.09 -6.74
N GLN A 55 -18.74 4.88 -7.24
CA GLN A 55 -19.86 4.40 -6.46
C GLN A 55 -19.84 2.86 -6.39
N GLY A 56 -20.18 2.31 -5.23
CA GLY A 56 -20.21 0.88 -4.92
C GLY A 56 -20.78 0.69 -3.51
N ARG A 57 -20.39 -0.36 -2.77
CA ARG A 57 -20.81 -0.53 -1.35
C ARG A 57 -20.39 0.66 -0.45
N SER A 58 -19.40 1.43 -0.89
CA SER A 58 -19.02 2.71 -0.29
C SER A 58 -18.37 3.61 -1.34
N THR A 59 -18.69 4.90 -1.35
CA THR A 59 -18.09 5.86 -2.28
C THR A 59 -16.61 6.06 -1.99
N CYS A 60 -15.76 5.78 -2.97
CA CYS A 60 -14.33 6.05 -2.93
C CYS A 60 -14.00 7.18 -3.90
N PHE A 61 -13.09 8.06 -3.49
CA PHE A 61 -12.61 9.19 -4.26
C PHE A 61 -11.18 8.95 -4.72
N ARG A 62 -10.84 9.44 -5.91
CA ARG A 62 -9.49 9.46 -6.48
C ARG A 62 -9.33 10.70 -7.35
N VAL A 63 -8.16 11.32 -7.29
CA VAL A 63 -7.70 12.33 -8.24
C VAL A 63 -7.02 11.62 -9.39
N GLN A 64 -7.54 11.81 -10.60
CA GLN A 64 -6.89 11.42 -11.84
C GLN A 64 -6.15 12.63 -12.39
N VAL A 65 -4.89 12.43 -12.77
CA VAL A 65 -4.08 13.44 -13.44
C VAL A 65 -3.61 12.94 -14.79
N ARG A 66 -3.36 13.88 -15.69
CA ARG A 66 -2.65 13.64 -16.93
C ARG A 66 -1.73 14.82 -17.16
N TYR A 67 -0.44 14.55 -17.33
CA TYR A 67 0.58 15.58 -17.59
C TYR A 67 1.45 15.14 -18.77
N SER A 68 2.02 16.12 -19.47
CA SER A 68 2.93 15.90 -20.59
C SER A 68 4.32 16.41 -20.25
N TYR A 69 5.35 15.62 -20.52
CA TYR A 69 6.76 15.96 -20.34
C TYR A 69 7.55 15.56 -21.58
N GLN A 70 8.79 16.06 -21.68
CA GLN A 70 9.68 15.79 -22.80
C GLN A 70 10.80 14.87 -22.33
N VAL A 71 11.06 13.79 -23.07
CA VAL A 71 12.26 12.95 -22.91
C VAL A 71 12.92 12.86 -24.26
N ASN A 72 14.16 13.34 -24.36
CA ASN A 72 14.94 13.35 -25.61
C ASN A 72 14.16 13.95 -26.81
N GLY A 73 13.42 15.04 -26.58
CA GLY A 73 12.61 15.70 -27.62
C GLY A 73 11.30 14.99 -27.99
N THR A 74 10.98 13.88 -27.34
CA THR A 74 9.70 13.18 -27.51
C THR A 74 8.74 13.55 -26.39
N ALA A 75 7.53 13.97 -26.75
CA ALA A 75 6.47 14.23 -25.79
C ALA A 75 5.90 12.90 -25.25
N VAL A 76 6.00 12.71 -23.94
CA VAL A 76 5.47 11.55 -23.21
C VAL A 76 4.39 12.02 -22.26
N VAL A 77 3.39 11.17 -22.04
CA VAL A 77 2.28 11.43 -21.12
C VAL A 77 2.43 10.56 -19.87
N GLY A 78 2.22 11.16 -18.70
CA GLY A 78 2.16 10.45 -17.42
C GLY A 78 0.87 10.77 -16.68
N GLU A 79 0.50 9.87 -15.76
CA GLU A 79 -0.81 9.90 -15.08
C GLU A 79 -0.72 9.63 -13.57
N ARG A 80 0.49 9.51 -13.02
CA ARG A 80 0.71 9.02 -11.66
C ARG A 80 1.11 10.15 -10.71
N ILE A 81 0.36 10.30 -9.63
CA ILE A 81 0.69 11.25 -8.55
C ILE A 81 1.81 10.69 -7.67
N HIS A 82 1.67 9.46 -7.21
CA HIS A 82 2.63 8.75 -6.36
C HIS A 82 2.39 7.24 -6.47
N HIS A 83 3.43 6.39 -6.37
CA HIS A 83 3.26 4.93 -6.47
C HIS A 83 2.38 4.32 -5.38
N CYS A 84 2.43 4.89 -4.16
CA CYS A 84 1.59 4.42 -3.05
C CYS A 84 0.20 5.09 -3.03
N TYR A 85 -0.10 6.01 -3.96
CA TYR A 85 -1.38 6.71 -3.98
C TYR A 85 -2.52 5.77 -4.39
N SER A 86 -3.60 5.76 -3.61
CA SER A 86 -4.73 4.87 -3.81
C SER A 86 -6.08 5.56 -3.53
N PRO A 87 -7.19 5.10 -4.14
CA PRO A 87 -8.52 5.60 -3.85
C PRO A 87 -8.87 5.39 -2.38
N SER A 88 -9.62 6.31 -1.80
CA SER A 88 -10.10 6.17 -0.42
C SER A 88 -11.41 6.90 -0.20
N ARG A 89 -12.06 6.67 0.95
CA ARG A 89 -13.32 7.32 1.31
C ARG A 89 -13.15 8.80 1.72
N HIS A 90 -11.91 9.30 1.82
CA HIS A 90 -11.61 10.61 2.38
C HIS A 90 -11.70 11.74 1.33
N ARG A 91 -12.93 12.11 0.95
CA ARG A 91 -13.17 13.15 -0.08
C ARG A 91 -12.39 14.43 0.14
N GLN A 92 -12.32 14.93 1.38
CA GLN A 92 -11.64 16.19 1.70
C GLN A 92 -10.14 16.16 1.37
N LEU A 93 -9.46 15.04 1.64
CA LEU A 93 -8.03 14.89 1.31
C LEU A 93 -7.82 14.89 -0.20
N HIS A 94 -8.64 14.15 -0.95
CA HIS A 94 -8.57 14.13 -2.41
C HIS A 94 -8.92 15.48 -3.03
N LYS A 95 -9.88 16.21 -2.45
CA LYS A 95 -10.20 17.59 -2.86
C LYS A 95 -9.01 18.52 -2.62
N GLY A 96 -8.30 18.37 -1.50
CA GLY A 96 -7.07 19.11 -1.21
C GLY A 96 -6.00 18.89 -2.28
N ILE A 97 -5.72 17.62 -2.61
CA ILE A 97 -4.79 17.23 -3.69
C ILE A 97 -5.22 17.82 -5.04
N PHE A 98 -6.50 17.69 -5.39
CA PHE A 98 -7.07 18.21 -6.62
C PHE A 98 -6.88 19.73 -6.74
N ASN A 99 -7.20 20.49 -5.69
CA ASN A 99 -7.07 21.94 -5.69
C ASN A 99 -5.62 22.39 -5.89
N ARG A 100 -4.65 21.73 -5.24
CA ARG A 100 -3.22 22.07 -5.36
C ARG A 100 -2.67 21.77 -6.75
N LEU A 101 -3.07 20.64 -7.33
CA LEU A 101 -2.67 20.29 -8.69
C LEU A 101 -3.28 21.26 -9.71
N GLN A 102 -4.53 21.69 -9.54
CA GLN A 102 -5.13 22.69 -10.42
C GLN A 102 -4.44 24.06 -10.35
N SER A 103 -3.82 24.43 -9.22
CA SER A 103 -3.11 25.71 -9.11
C SER A 103 -1.75 25.75 -9.83
N GLY A 104 -1.20 24.61 -10.25
CA GLY A 104 0.09 24.52 -10.94
C GLY A 104 -0.06 24.09 -12.41
N SER A 105 0.32 24.94 -13.36
CA SER A 105 0.37 24.58 -14.78
C SER A 105 1.65 23.80 -15.14
N VAL A 106 2.73 24.07 -14.43
CA VAL A 106 4.03 23.40 -14.59
C VAL A 106 4.42 22.74 -13.27
N ILE A 107 4.70 21.44 -13.32
CA ILE A 107 5.08 20.61 -12.18
C ILE A 107 6.39 19.89 -12.47
N ALA A 108 7.14 19.53 -11.43
CA ALA A 108 8.28 18.62 -11.58
C ALA A 108 7.79 17.18 -11.47
N VAL A 109 8.22 16.33 -12.40
CA VAL A 109 7.95 14.88 -12.36
C VAL A 109 9.26 14.12 -12.34
N HIS A 110 9.26 12.97 -11.68
CA HIS A 110 10.37 12.03 -11.64
C HIS A 110 10.13 11.00 -12.74
N VAL A 111 11.10 10.82 -13.64
CA VAL A 111 11.03 9.94 -14.81
C VAL A 111 12.10 8.86 -14.69
N ASP A 112 11.71 7.61 -14.91
CA ASP A 112 12.66 6.51 -14.94
C ASP A 112 13.55 6.63 -16.21
N PRO A 113 14.88 6.77 -16.07
CA PRO A 113 15.77 6.88 -17.23
C PRO A 113 15.83 5.60 -18.06
N SER A 114 15.55 4.44 -17.46
CA SER A 114 15.51 3.14 -18.15
C SER A 114 14.16 2.88 -18.83
N GLN A 115 13.09 3.49 -18.33
CA GLN A 115 11.74 3.37 -18.87
C GLN A 115 11.05 4.73 -18.92
N PRO A 116 11.28 5.55 -19.97
CA PRO A 116 10.77 6.92 -20.07
C PRO A 116 9.25 7.09 -19.99
N HIS A 117 8.46 6.03 -20.13
CA HIS A 117 7.01 6.04 -19.95
C HIS A 117 6.59 5.95 -18.47
N GLU A 118 7.48 5.47 -17.60
CA GLU A 118 7.27 5.47 -16.15
C GLU A 118 7.67 6.83 -15.57
N SER A 119 6.67 7.51 -15.01
CA SER A 119 6.87 8.75 -14.27
C SER A 119 5.93 8.87 -13.09
N THR A 120 6.27 9.75 -12.15
CA THR A 120 5.44 10.11 -11.01
C THR A 120 5.70 11.55 -10.59
N ILE A 121 4.67 12.26 -10.12
CA ILE A 121 4.82 13.65 -9.61
C ILE A 121 5.66 13.64 -8.33
N LEU A 122 5.20 12.90 -7.32
CA LEU A 122 5.89 12.71 -6.06
C LEU A 122 6.69 11.41 -6.06
N ALA A 123 7.85 11.46 -5.43
CA ALA A 123 8.75 10.32 -5.25
C ALA A 123 9.13 10.12 -3.77
N GLY A 124 9.68 8.95 -3.47
CA GLY A 124 10.13 8.57 -2.14
C GLY A 124 9.13 7.70 -1.37
N VAL A 125 9.61 7.08 -0.30
CA VAL A 125 8.77 6.30 0.62
C VAL A 125 8.59 7.12 1.89
N ASN A 126 7.36 7.53 2.19
CA ASN A 126 7.04 8.02 3.53
C ASN A 126 6.75 6.84 4.47
N ARG A 127 6.81 7.09 5.79
CA ARG A 127 6.55 6.08 6.82
C ARG A 127 5.19 5.39 6.61
N ASP A 128 4.19 6.14 6.17
CA ASP A 128 2.85 5.59 5.96
C ASP A 128 2.76 4.66 4.75
N CYS A 129 3.49 4.92 3.65
CA CYS A 129 3.59 3.97 2.54
C CYS A 129 4.26 2.67 3.01
N LEU A 130 5.33 2.76 3.81
CA LEU A 130 6.01 1.58 4.33
C LEU A 130 5.10 0.77 5.28
N LEU A 131 4.43 1.43 6.23
CA LEU A 131 3.48 0.79 7.14
C LEU A 131 2.33 0.12 6.37
N TYR A 132 1.82 0.80 5.34
CA TYR A 132 0.76 0.25 4.50
C TYR A 132 1.23 -0.96 3.69
N ALA A 133 2.47 -0.95 3.19
CA ALA A 133 3.07 -2.06 2.45
C ALA A 133 3.37 -3.26 3.36
N LEU A 134 3.83 -3.03 4.58
CA LEU A 134 4.19 -4.08 5.55
C LEU A 134 3.00 -4.61 6.36
N ALA A 135 1.78 -4.15 6.11
CA ALA A 135 0.58 -4.58 6.83
C ALA A 135 0.32 -6.10 6.74
N GLY A 136 0.87 -6.79 5.74
CA GLY A 136 0.77 -8.25 5.59
C GLY A 136 1.73 -9.05 6.50
N VAL A 137 2.85 -8.45 6.95
CA VAL A 137 3.88 -9.15 7.72
C VAL A 137 3.35 -9.77 9.03
N PRO A 138 2.56 -9.05 9.85
CA PRO A 138 2.01 -9.63 11.07
C PRO A 138 1.14 -10.87 10.80
N LEU A 139 0.33 -10.85 9.73
CA LEU A 139 -0.52 -11.98 9.37
C LEU A 139 0.30 -13.21 8.96
N LEU A 140 1.41 -12.99 8.25
CA LEU A 140 2.33 -14.07 7.88
C LEU A 140 2.98 -14.69 9.12
N LEU A 141 3.42 -13.87 10.07
CA LEU A 141 4.01 -14.34 11.32
C LEU A 141 2.98 -15.11 12.18
N ALA A 142 1.75 -14.60 12.25
CA ALA A 142 0.64 -15.26 12.94
C ALA A 142 0.33 -16.64 12.35
N GLY A 143 0.20 -16.69 11.02
CA GLY A 143 -0.06 -17.92 10.29
C GLY A 143 1.06 -18.94 10.48
N LEU A 144 2.32 -18.52 10.33
CA LEU A 144 3.48 -19.39 10.52
C LEU A 144 3.55 -19.96 11.94
N LEU A 145 3.31 -19.12 12.96
CA LEU A 145 3.31 -19.56 14.35
C LEU A 145 2.22 -20.63 14.60
N LEU A 146 1.01 -20.41 14.08
CA LEU A 146 -0.08 -21.38 14.19
C LEU A 146 0.25 -22.68 13.46
N THR A 147 0.88 -22.62 12.29
CA THR A 147 1.33 -23.82 11.56
C THR A 147 2.37 -24.61 12.36
N VAL A 148 3.35 -23.93 12.96
CA VAL A 148 4.36 -24.56 13.83
C VAL A 148 3.71 -25.20 15.05
N HIS A 149 2.75 -24.51 15.69
CA HIS A 149 2.03 -25.04 16.84
C HIS A 149 1.23 -26.30 16.49
N ALA A 150 0.45 -26.25 15.40
CA ALA A 150 -0.32 -27.38 14.92
C ALA A 150 0.57 -28.58 14.56
N LEU A 151 1.73 -28.34 13.94
CA LEU A 151 2.69 -29.40 13.60
C LEU A 151 3.30 -30.03 14.85
N ALA A 152 3.64 -29.23 15.86
CA ALA A 152 4.15 -29.70 17.14
C ALA A 152 3.13 -30.61 17.86
N ALA A 153 1.86 -30.21 17.85
CA ALA A 153 0.76 -30.99 18.41
C ALA A 153 0.58 -32.34 17.69
N VAL A 154 0.73 -32.39 16.36
CA VAL A 154 0.72 -33.65 15.60
C VAL A 154 1.90 -34.55 15.97
N SER A 155 3.09 -33.97 16.13
CA SER A 155 4.30 -34.70 16.52
C SER A 155 4.37 -35.11 17.99
N ARG A 156 3.36 -34.76 18.81
CA ARG A 156 3.33 -34.98 20.27
C ARG A 156 4.56 -34.41 20.99
N VAL A 157 5.07 -33.30 20.48
CA VAL A 157 6.13 -32.54 21.16
C VAL A 157 5.44 -31.69 22.22
N ASP A 158 5.85 -31.85 23.48
CA ASP A 158 5.34 -31.03 24.58
C ASP A 158 5.76 -29.58 24.35
N MET A 159 4.80 -28.81 23.85
CA MET A 159 4.94 -27.38 23.65
C MET A 159 4.39 -26.64 24.87
N PRO A 160 5.04 -25.55 25.29
CA PRO A 160 4.56 -24.78 26.42
C PRO A 160 3.20 -24.13 26.11
N GLY A 161 2.25 -24.26 27.04
CA GLY A 161 0.83 -23.88 26.83
C GLY A 161 0.58 -22.39 26.52
N TRP A 162 1.56 -21.51 26.75
CA TRP A 162 1.44 -20.09 26.41
C TRP A 162 1.48 -19.81 24.89
N LEU A 163 1.95 -20.76 24.07
CA LEU A 163 2.03 -20.58 22.61
C LEU A 163 0.66 -20.38 21.96
N GLY A 164 -0.39 -21.07 22.44
CA GLY A 164 -1.75 -20.88 21.94
C GLY A 164 -2.31 -19.49 22.28
N ALA A 165 -2.08 -19.02 23.51
CA ALA A 165 -2.47 -17.67 23.94
C ALA A 165 -1.70 -16.58 23.16
N LEU A 166 -0.42 -16.82 22.86
CA LEU A 166 0.39 -15.94 22.03
C LEU A 166 -0.17 -15.85 20.60
N GLY A 167 -0.58 -16.98 20.01
CA GLY A 167 -1.22 -17.02 18.69
C GLY A 167 -2.49 -16.16 18.63
N LEU A 168 -3.37 -16.27 19.63
CA LEU A 168 -4.58 -15.46 19.73
C LEU A 168 -4.28 -13.95 19.84
N LEU A 169 -3.32 -13.58 20.69
CA LEU A 169 -2.89 -12.20 20.86
C LEU A 169 -2.30 -11.63 19.57
N ILE A 170 -1.53 -12.42 18.82
CA ILE A 170 -0.99 -12.01 17.52
C ILE A 170 -2.12 -11.81 16.51
N VAL A 171 -3.12 -12.70 16.45
CA VAL A 171 -4.28 -12.52 15.55
C VAL A 171 -5.04 -11.23 15.87
N LEU A 172 -5.31 -10.97 17.15
CA LEU A 172 -5.94 -9.71 17.59
C LEU A 172 -5.09 -8.50 17.23
N GLY A 173 -3.77 -8.57 17.44
CA GLY A 173 -2.82 -7.55 17.02
C GLY A 173 -2.80 -7.34 15.50
N CYS A 174 -2.94 -8.40 14.70
CA CYS A 174 -3.02 -8.33 13.24
C CYS A 174 -4.30 -7.65 12.77
N VAL A 175 -5.44 -7.95 13.39
CA VAL A 175 -6.72 -7.28 13.10
C VAL A 175 -6.62 -5.79 13.46
N ALA A 176 -6.07 -5.47 14.63
CA ALA A 176 -5.83 -4.09 15.04
C ALA A 176 -4.89 -3.36 14.07
N MET A 177 -3.82 -4.01 13.61
CA MET A 177 -2.89 -3.47 12.61
C MET A 177 -3.54 -3.31 11.23
N ALA A 178 -4.39 -4.23 10.80
CA ALA A 178 -5.14 -4.10 9.55
C ALA A 178 -6.11 -2.92 9.62
N MET A 179 -6.78 -2.72 10.76
CA MET A 179 -7.60 -1.53 11.03
C MET A 179 -6.73 -0.26 11.05
N TRP A 180 -5.57 -0.30 11.69
CA TRP A 180 -4.60 0.81 11.72
C TRP A 180 -4.06 1.13 10.32
N SER A 181 -3.89 0.15 9.43
CA SER A 181 -3.41 0.38 8.06
C SER A 181 -4.38 1.25 7.25
N ARG A 182 -5.69 1.23 7.58
CA ARG A 182 -6.67 2.16 7.01
C ARG A 182 -6.43 3.59 7.51
N PHE A 183 -5.99 3.73 8.76
CA PHE A 183 -5.59 5.02 9.31
C PHE A 183 -4.25 5.52 8.74
N ALA A 184 -3.29 4.62 8.49
CA ALA A 184 -2.04 4.96 7.79
C ALA A 184 -2.32 5.47 6.36
N GLN A 185 -3.29 4.87 5.65
CA GLN A 185 -3.71 5.37 4.33
C GLN A 185 -4.23 6.82 4.39
N HIS A 186 -4.93 7.20 5.46
CA HIS A 186 -5.37 8.58 5.67
C HIS A 186 -4.16 9.54 5.83
N ARG A 187 -3.17 9.15 6.63
CA ARG A 187 -1.96 9.96 6.84
C ARG A 187 -1.12 10.10 5.56
N LEU A 188 -0.94 9.01 4.81
CA LEU A 188 -0.31 9.03 3.49
C LEU A 188 -0.95 10.07 2.56
N LEU A 189 -2.29 10.08 2.48
CA LEU A 189 -3.01 11.04 1.65
C LEU A 189 -2.83 12.48 2.15
N SER A 190 -2.76 12.68 3.47
CA SER A 190 -2.50 13.99 4.04
C SER A 190 -1.07 14.49 3.77
N ASP A 191 -0.08 13.60 3.77
CA ASP A 191 1.31 13.93 3.44
C ASP A 191 1.46 14.28 1.97
N VAL A 192 0.87 13.45 1.08
CA VAL A 192 0.80 13.75 -0.36
C VAL A 192 0.14 15.11 -0.58
N ALA A 193 -0.96 15.39 0.13
CA ALA A 193 -1.64 16.68 0.04
C ALA A 193 -0.81 17.86 0.58
N LYS A 194 0.17 17.65 1.46
CA LYS A 194 1.03 18.72 2.01
C LYS A 194 2.22 19.05 1.12
N VAL A 195 2.75 18.04 0.42
CA VAL A 195 3.97 18.15 -0.39
C VAL A 195 3.66 18.64 -1.82
N LEU A 196 2.47 18.36 -2.33
CA LEU A 196 1.90 19.05 -3.49
C LEU A 196 1.58 20.51 -3.16
#